data_AF-W7ASS7-F1
#
_entry.id   AF-W7ASS7-F1
#
_cell.length_a   1.000
_cell.length_b   1.000
_cell.length_c   1.000
_cell.angle_alpha   90.00
_cell.angle_beta   90.00
_cell.angle_gamma   90.00
#
_symmetry.space_group_name_H-M   'P 1'
#
loop_
_entity.id
_entity.type
_entity.pdbx_description
1 polymer ?
#
loop_
_entity_poly.entity_id
_entity_poly.type
_entity_poly.pdbx_seq_one_letter_code
_entity_poly.pdbx_strand_id
1 'polypeptide(L)' 'MKTAYLSLGTNLGDRLQNLTDAVQMLNASDGISVVRISSVYQTDPVGYEDQDVFF' A
#
# COMPACT_ATOMS: atom_id res chain seq x y z
N MET A 1 -9.51 6.15 -20.62
CA MET A 1 -8.98 5.42 -19.45
C MET A 1 -7.50 5.74 -19.35
N LYS A 2 -6.99 6.10 -18.17
CA LYS A 2 -5.56 6.39 -17.95
C LYS A 2 -5.01 5.38 -16.96
N THR A 3 -3.79 4.92 -17.19
CA THR A 3 -3.07 4.07 -16.24
C THR A 3 -2.28 4.95 -15.29
N ALA A 4 -2.41 4.66 -13.99
CA ALA A 4 -1.62 5.27 -12.94
C ALA A 4 -1.01 4.16 -12.08
N TYR A 5 0.11 4.48 -11.43
CA TYR A 5 0.78 3.61 -10.47
C TYR A 5 0.82 4.32 -9.12
N LEU A 6 0.45 3.59 -8.07
CA LEU A 6 0.47 4.08 -6.69
C LEU A 6 1.42 3.19 -5.89
N SER A 7 2.28 3.81 -5.10
CA SER A 7 3.00 3.13 -4.02
C SER A 7 2.15 3.17 -2.75
N LEU A 8 2.01 2.04 -2.08
CA LEU A 8 1.39 1.93 -0.76
C LEU A 8 2.48 1.50 0.24
N GLY A 9 2.38 1.98 1.46
CA GLY A 9 3.33 1.66 2.53
C GLY A 9 2.73 1.89 3.90
N THR A 10 2.99 0.99 4.84
CA THR A 10 2.52 1.10 6.23
C THR A 10 3.50 0.43 7.18
N ASN A 11 3.77 1.07 8.31
CA ASN A 11 4.66 0.55 9.35
C ASN A 11 4.02 0.52 10.74
N LEU A 12 2.71 0.77 10.86
CA LEU A 12 2.01 0.80 12.14
C LEU A 12 0.81 -0.16 12.13
N GLY A 13 0.55 -0.80 13.27
CA GLY A 13 -0.60 -1.69 13.46
C GLY A 13 -0.54 -2.95 12.59
N ASP A 14 -1.70 -3.43 12.15
CA ASP A 14 -1.79 -4.57 11.23
C ASP A 14 -1.49 -4.12 9.79
N ARG A 15 -0.20 -4.15 9.45
CA ARG A 15 0.32 -3.68 8.17
C ARG A 15 -0.30 -4.40 6.96
N LEU A 16 -0.51 -5.72 7.05
CA LEU A 16 -1.09 -6.46 5.94
C LEU A 16 -2.57 -6.13 5.75
N GLN A 17 -3.31 -6.00 6.86
CA GLN A 17 -4.71 -5.59 6.80
C GLN A 17 -4.83 -4.16 6.24
N ASN A 18 -4.00 -3.22 6.68
CA ASN A 18 -3.98 -1.85 6.18
C ASN A 18 -3.79 -1.78 4.65
N LEU A 19 -2.84 -2.54 4.10
CA LEU A 19 -2.61 -2.60 2.64
C LEU A 19 -3.82 -3.22 1.92
N THR A 20 -4.39 -4.28 2.50
CA THR A 20 -5.56 -4.97 1.95
C THR A 20 -6.77 -4.03 1.88
N ASP A 21 -7.04 -3.32 2.97
CA ASP A 21 -8.15 -2.37 3.06
C ASP A 21 -7.96 -1.21 2.09
N ALA A 22 -6.75 -0.66 1.98
CA ALA A 22 -6.44 0.42 1.04
C ALA A 22 -6.74 0.01 -0.42
N VAL A 23 -6.35 -1.21 -0.81
CA VAL A 23 -6.65 -1.73 -2.15
C VAL A 23 -8.16 -1.93 -2.35
N GLN A 24 -8.86 -2.47 -1.35
CA GLN A 24 -10.32 -2.66 -1.42
C GLN A 24 -11.05 -1.32 -1.56
N MET A 25 -10.67 -0.31 -0.79
CA MET A 25 -11.24 1.04 -0.85
C MET A 25 -10.96 1.72 -2.19
N LEU A 26 -9.75 1.57 -2.74
CA LEU A 26 -9.42 2.07 -4.08
C LEU A 26 -10.30 1.43 -5.14
N ASN A 27 -10.47 0.11 -5.10
CA ASN A 27 -11.28 -0.60 -6.08
C ASN A 27 -12.79 -0.36 -5.93
N ALA A 28 -13.25 0.02 -4.74
CA ALA A 28 -14.64 0.39 -4.49
C ALA A 28 -14.97 1.85 -4.88
N SER A 29 -13.97 2.66 -5.23
CA SER A 29 -14.14 4.07 -5.57
C SER A 29 -14.60 4.26 -7.02
N ASP A 30 -15.63 5.08 -7.23
CA ASP A 30 -16.18 5.35 -8.55
C ASP A 30 -15.11 5.88 -9.52
N GLY A 31 -15.03 5.27 -10.70
CA GLY A 31 -14.06 5.63 -11.73
C GLY A 31 -12.64 5.08 -11.51
N ILE A 32 -12.41 4.30 -10.44
CA ILE A 32 -11.15 3.60 -10.19
C ILE A 32 -11.35 2.10 -10.40
N SER A 33 -10.37 1.46 -11.04
CA SER A 33 -10.31 0.01 -11.16
C SER A 33 -8.89 -0.45 -10.87
N VAL A 34 -8.73 -1.30 -9.86
CA VAL A 34 -7.44 -1.89 -9.52
C VAL A 34 -7.23 -3.11 -10.41
N VAL A 35 -6.40 -2.95 -11.44
CA VAL A 35 -6.15 -3.99 -12.45
C VAL A 35 -4.95 -4.89 -12.12
N ARG A 36 -4.09 -4.49 -11.19
CA ARG A 36 -2.91 -5.25 -10.75
C ARG A 36 -2.45 -4.79 -9.36
N ILE A 37 -1.94 -5.75 -8.60
CA ILE A 37 -1.33 -5.53 -7.29
C ILE A 37 0.03 -6.26 -7.33
N SER A 38 1.08 -5.66 -6.77
CA SER A 38 2.39 -6.31 -6.62
C SER A 38 2.38 -7.28 -5.44
N SER A 39 3.47 -8.02 -5.26
CA SER A 39 3.76 -8.62 -3.96
C SER A 39 3.94 -7.54 -2.89
N VAL A 40 3.73 -7.91 -1.62
CA VAL A 40 4.12 -7.11 -0.47
C VAL A 40 5.61 -7.31 -0.20
N TYR A 41 6.32 -6.23 0.12
CA TYR A 41 7.74 -6.27 0.45
C TYR A 41 7.95 -5.63 1.81
N GLN A 42 8.71 -6.30 2.66
CA GLN A 42 9.19 -5.68 3.89
C GLN A 42 10.46 -4.87 3.57
N THR A 43 10.48 -3.58 3.95
CA THR A 43 11.61 -2.69 3.71
C THR A 43 12.00 -1.93 4.97
N ASP A 44 13.30 -1.73 5.17
CA ASP A 44 13.81 -0.90 6.24
C ASP A 44 13.41 0.58 6.04
N PRO A 45 13.15 1.33 7.12
CA PRO A 45 12.87 2.76 7.02
C PRO A 45 14.10 3.53 6.53
N VAL A 46 13.88 4.62 5.80
CA VAL A 46 14.95 5.48 5.27
C VAL A 46 14.73 6.93 5.73
N GLY A 47 15.81 7.63 6.07
CA GLY A 47 15.78 9.03 6.52
C GLY A 47 15.45 9.22 8.01
N TYR A 48 14.59 8.37 8.59
CA TYR A 48 14.38 8.26 10.03
C TYR A 48 14.34 6.76 10.40
N GLU A 49 15.35 6.26 11.09
CA GLU A 49 15.55 4.81 11.23
C GLU A 49 15.00 4.23 12.54
N ASP A 50 14.73 5.07 13.54
CA ASP A 50 14.19 4.66 14.84
C ASP A 50 12.65 4.50 14.77
N GLN A 51 12.21 3.59 13.90
CA GLN A 51 10.81 3.23 13.67
C GLN A 51 10.69 1.80 13.10
N ASP A 52 9.48 1.26 13.11
CA ASP A 52 9.21 -0.06 12.55
C ASP A 52 9.44 -0.13 11.03
N VAL A 53 9.74 -1.33 10.55
CA VAL A 53 9.87 -1.64 9.11
C VAL A 53 8.53 -1.45 8.37
N PHE A 54 8.61 -1.02 7.12
CA PHE A 54 7.46 -0.83 6.26
C PHE A 54 7.08 -2.13 5.56
N PHE A 55 5.78 -2.34 5.38
CA PHE A 55 5.21 -3.24 4.36
C PHE A 55 4.61 -2.40 3.24
#